data_AF-A0A3M2B171-F1
#
_entry.id   AF-A0A3M2B171-F1
#
_cell.length_a   1.000
_cell.length_b   1.000
_cell.length_c   1.000
_cell.angle_alpha   90.00
_cell.angle_beta   90.00
_cell.angle_gamma   90.00
#
_symmetry.space_group_name_H-M   'P 1'
#
loop_
_entity.id
_entity.type
_entity.pdbx_description
1 polymer ?
#
loop_
_entity_poly.entity_id
_entity_poly.type
_entity_poly.pdbx_seq_one_letter_code
_entity_poly.pdbx_strand_id
1 'polypeptide(L)'
;MAEVRSILATDCGSTTTKAILIEKRGEEYRLVNRGEAPTTVEAPFDDVTIGVLNATRELEDLTGRQLIQDGKILTPQQDEKRGVDLYLSTSSAGGGLQMMVMGVVRQMSAESAQRAALGAGAIIMDVIAIDDGRKDYQKIQRLRELRPDIVLLSGGTDGGTVTHLVELGELLIAADPRPRFGTMNLPVIFAGNKDAREEIQHLLGERFDLRIVDNLRPDLDRENLGPAREAIHELFLEHVMQQAPGYSKLMTWTSADIMSTPNAVGKIMVTIAEQRGINILGVDIGGATTDVFSVFDGNYTRTVSANLGMSYSICNVMLEAGIQNIRRWLPFDIEEYEVRNRLRNKMIRPTTIPQTYEDLLLEQAVAREALRLAFIHHKQLARGLKGVQQQRTIGEALEQVETGKTLVQMMTLDMIIGSGGVLSHAPRRAQSALMMMDAYQPEGVTMLAVDSIFMMPQLGVLSTVHPEAAAQVFDRDCLIRLGSCVAPVGQGKEGEPCLTIEYNGKSETFRYGELRVLPLGVGETLQATLRPARNLDVGAGKGKPVEVTLEGGVVGVVVDARGRPLQLPQDDATRRQKLIEWMSALGLPKP
;
A
#
# COMPACT_ATOMS: atom_id res chain seq x y z
N MET A 1 -31.48 -11.17 -11.44
CA MET A 1 -30.34 -11.01 -12.35
C MET A 1 -30.01 -12.39 -12.91
N ALA A 2 -29.53 -12.48 -14.15
CA ALA A 2 -28.97 -13.74 -14.64
C ALA A 2 -27.80 -14.15 -13.73
N GLU A 3 -27.61 -15.45 -13.51
CA GLU A 3 -26.49 -15.97 -12.75
C GLU A 3 -25.18 -15.61 -13.47
N VAL A 4 -24.24 -15.00 -12.75
CA VAL A 4 -22.92 -14.64 -13.29
C VAL A 4 -22.07 -15.91 -13.30
N ARG A 5 -21.67 -16.39 -14.47
CA ARG A 5 -20.89 -17.64 -14.59
C ARG A 5 -19.44 -17.37 -14.94
N SER A 6 -19.18 -16.23 -15.61
CA SER A 6 -17.85 -15.85 -16.06
C SER A 6 -17.60 -14.35 -15.93
N ILE A 7 -16.40 -14.01 -15.47
CA ILE A 7 -15.98 -12.64 -15.20
C ILE A 7 -14.60 -12.44 -15.81
N LEU A 8 -14.48 -11.46 -16.71
CA LEU A 8 -13.18 -10.91 -17.09
C LEU A 8 -12.92 -9.66 -16.23
N ALA A 9 -11.75 -9.58 -15.62
CA ALA A 9 -11.36 -8.38 -14.90
C ALA A 9 -9.96 -7.94 -15.31
N THR A 10 -9.80 -6.64 -15.60
CA THR A 10 -8.51 -6.07 -16.00
C THR A 10 -8.02 -5.03 -15.00
N ASP A 11 -6.70 -4.94 -14.79
CA ASP A 11 -6.05 -3.84 -14.08
C ASP A 11 -5.05 -3.17 -15.00
N CYS A 12 -5.29 -1.89 -15.31
CA CYS A 12 -4.41 -1.08 -16.12
C CYS A 12 -3.38 -0.38 -15.22
N GLY A 13 -2.27 -1.07 -14.91
CA GLY A 13 -1.16 -0.52 -14.13
C GLY A 13 -0.31 0.48 -14.92
N SER A 14 0.60 1.18 -14.26
CA SER A 14 1.50 2.16 -14.93
C SER A 14 2.52 1.53 -15.89
N THR A 15 2.89 0.27 -15.67
CA THR A 15 3.89 -0.44 -16.49
C THR A 15 3.27 -1.58 -17.28
N THR A 16 2.38 -2.35 -16.65
CA THR A 16 1.72 -3.49 -17.29
C THR A 16 0.24 -3.54 -16.99
N THR A 17 -0.52 -3.98 -17.99
CA THR A 17 -1.95 -4.25 -17.93
C THR A 17 -2.16 -5.74 -17.74
N LYS A 18 -2.95 -6.13 -16.74
CA LYS A 18 -3.21 -7.52 -16.39
C LYS A 18 -4.66 -7.86 -16.60
N ALA A 19 -4.94 -9.03 -17.13
CA ALA A 19 -6.28 -9.57 -17.30
C ALA A 19 -6.39 -10.90 -16.54
N ILE A 20 -7.51 -11.10 -15.84
CA ILE A 20 -7.85 -12.39 -15.21
C ILE A 20 -9.21 -12.85 -15.67
N LEU A 21 -9.34 -14.16 -15.91
CA LEU A 21 -10.61 -14.82 -16.18
C LEU A 21 -11.01 -15.63 -14.94
N ILE A 22 -12.19 -15.34 -14.40
CA ILE A 22 -12.79 -16.07 -13.27
C ILE A 22 -14.06 -16.77 -13.78
N GLU A 23 -14.24 -18.02 -13.40
CA GLU A 23 -15.42 -18.81 -13.74
C GLU A 23 -16.00 -19.52 -12.52
N LYS A 24 -17.32 -19.68 -12.51
CA LYS A 24 -18.01 -20.56 -11.57
C LYS A 24 -17.80 -22.02 -11.97
N ARG A 25 -17.17 -22.80 -11.10
CA ARG A 25 -16.93 -24.25 -11.21
C ARG A 25 -17.65 -24.98 -10.09
N GLY A 26 -18.82 -25.54 -10.41
CA GLY A 26 -19.73 -26.08 -9.39
C GLY A 26 -20.35 -24.94 -8.58
N GLU A 27 -20.20 -24.96 -7.25
CA GLU A 27 -20.72 -23.91 -6.36
C GLU A 27 -19.70 -22.78 -6.09
N GLU A 28 -18.50 -22.84 -6.68
CA GLU A 28 -17.39 -21.96 -6.32
C GLU A 28 -16.82 -21.22 -7.52
N TYR A 29 -16.36 -19.99 -7.33
CA TYR A 29 -15.61 -19.23 -8.32
C TYR A 29 -14.12 -19.51 -8.21
N ARG A 30 -13.47 -19.69 -9.36
CA ARG A 30 -12.04 -19.96 -9.46
C ARG A 30 -11.39 -19.11 -10.54
N LEU A 31 -10.15 -18.72 -10.30
CA LEU A 31 -9.28 -18.25 -11.36
C LEU A 31 -9.08 -19.35 -12.41
N VAL A 32 -9.33 -19.01 -13.68
CA VAL A 32 -9.10 -19.90 -14.82
C VAL A 32 -7.69 -19.71 -15.35
N ASN A 33 -7.36 -18.46 -15.70
CA ASN A 33 -6.04 -18.10 -16.19
C ASN A 33 -5.83 -16.58 -16.09
N ARG A 34 -4.61 -16.12 -16.39
CA ARG A 34 -4.23 -14.71 -16.46
C ARG A 34 -3.51 -14.40 -17.77
N GLY A 35 -3.57 -13.15 -18.19
CA GLY A 35 -2.77 -12.57 -19.25
C GLY A 35 -2.18 -11.24 -18.81
N GLU A 36 -1.04 -10.85 -19.39
CA GLU A 36 -0.34 -9.62 -19.09
C GLU A 36 0.28 -9.02 -20.36
N ALA A 37 0.13 -7.71 -20.52
CA ALA A 37 0.76 -6.97 -21.60
C ALA A 37 1.34 -5.65 -21.08
N PRO A 38 2.32 -5.03 -21.78
CA PRO A 38 2.71 -3.65 -21.50
C PRO A 38 1.50 -2.71 -21.55
N THR A 39 1.42 -1.77 -20.61
CA THR A 39 0.40 -0.72 -20.64
C THR A 39 0.71 0.27 -21.77
N THR A 40 -0.32 0.74 -22.47
CA THR A 40 -0.21 1.52 -23.71
C THR A 40 -0.75 2.95 -23.61
N VAL A 41 -0.67 3.56 -22.42
CA VAL A 41 -1.06 4.96 -22.16
C VAL A 41 -0.03 5.99 -22.62
N GLU A 42 1.18 5.55 -22.95
CA GLU A 42 2.25 6.38 -23.49
C GLU A 42 2.40 6.17 -25.01
N ALA A 43 3.09 7.11 -25.65
CA ALA A 43 3.52 6.98 -27.03
C ALA A 43 4.30 5.66 -27.24
N PRO A 44 4.12 4.97 -28.39
CA PRO A 44 3.47 5.45 -29.61
C PRO A 44 1.96 5.17 -29.69
N PHE A 45 1.37 4.57 -28.66
CA PHE A 45 -0.01 4.09 -28.73
C PHE A 45 -1.02 5.13 -28.25
N ASP A 46 -0.74 5.77 -27.11
CA ASP A 46 -1.66 6.73 -26.48
C ASP A 46 -3.12 6.21 -26.45
N ASP A 47 -3.31 4.93 -26.06
CA ASP A 47 -4.62 4.31 -25.89
C ASP A 47 -4.51 3.09 -24.95
N VAL A 48 -5.00 3.22 -23.70
CA VAL A 48 -4.99 2.15 -22.69
C VAL A 48 -5.72 0.88 -23.16
N THR A 49 -6.70 1.01 -24.05
CA THR A 49 -7.49 -0.15 -24.50
C THR A 49 -6.68 -1.13 -25.33
N ILE A 50 -5.57 -0.70 -25.93
CA ILE A 50 -4.67 -1.59 -26.67
C ILE A 50 -4.00 -2.57 -25.70
N GLY A 51 -3.49 -2.09 -24.55
CA GLY A 51 -2.94 -2.91 -23.49
C GLY A 51 -3.97 -3.90 -22.92
N VAL A 52 -5.21 -3.44 -22.72
CA VAL A 52 -6.35 -4.29 -22.31
C VAL A 52 -6.59 -5.42 -23.31
N LEU A 53 -6.67 -5.10 -24.60
CA LEU A 53 -6.89 -6.09 -25.65
C LEU A 53 -5.72 -7.06 -25.77
N ASN A 54 -4.49 -6.59 -25.64
CA ASN A 54 -3.30 -7.43 -25.69
C ASN A 54 -3.26 -8.43 -24.51
N ALA A 55 -3.51 -7.96 -23.29
CA ALA A 55 -3.57 -8.83 -22.10
C ALA A 55 -4.74 -9.83 -22.19
N THR A 56 -5.88 -9.39 -22.74
CA THR A 56 -7.04 -10.28 -22.96
C THR A 56 -6.79 -11.28 -24.09
N ARG A 57 -6.04 -10.91 -25.13
CA ARG A 57 -5.69 -11.83 -26.23
C ARG A 57 -4.80 -12.97 -25.74
N GLU A 58 -3.87 -12.70 -24.83
CA GLU A 58 -3.10 -13.77 -24.18
C GLU A 58 -4.03 -14.73 -23.42
N LEU A 59 -5.08 -14.24 -22.75
CA LEU A 59 -6.11 -15.11 -22.17
C LEU A 59 -6.87 -15.93 -23.22
N GLU A 60 -7.23 -15.34 -24.37
CA GLU A 60 -7.87 -16.10 -25.46
C GLU A 60 -6.97 -17.25 -25.93
N ASP A 61 -5.68 -16.98 -26.14
CA ASP A 61 -4.69 -17.95 -26.59
C ASP A 61 -4.49 -19.08 -25.57
N LEU A 62 -4.48 -18.75 -24.27
CA LEU A 62 -4.26 -19.71 -23.19
C LEU A 62 -5.51 -20.54 -22.83
N THR A 63 -6.71 -19.99 -23.02
CA THR A 63 -7.97 -20.64 -22.62
C THR A 63 -8.74 -21.24 -23.79
N GLY A 64 -8.46 -20.81 -25.01
CA GLY A 64 -9.24 -21.14 -26.21
C GLY A 64 -10.64 -20.52 -26.22
N ARG A 65 -10.95 -19.60 -25.29
CA ARG A 65 -12.20 -18.85 -25.21
C ARG A 65 -12.07 -17.55 -25.98
N GLN A 66 -12.99 -17.27 -26.90
CA GLN A 66 -13.07 -15.99 -27.58
C GLN A 66 -13.64 -14.93 -26.62
N LEU A 67 -12.82 -13.98 -26.22
CA LEU A 67 -13.12 -12.88 -25.32
C LEU A 67 -13.20 -11.54 -26.04
N ILE A 68 -12.68 -11.44 -27.27
CA ILE A 68 -12.60 -10.21 -28.05
C ILE A 68 -13.42 -10.34 -29.34
N GLN A 69 -14.25 -9.33 -29.62
CA GLN A 69 -14.96 -9.18 -30.89
C GLN A 69 -14.94 -7.71 -31.33
N ASP A 70 -14.65 -7.47 -32.61
CA ASP A 70 -14.62 -6.13 -33.21
C ASP A 70 -13.78 -5.10 -32.44
N GLY A 71 -12.65 -5.57 -31.87
CA GLY A 71 -11.74 -4.73 -31.10
C GLY A 71 -12.26 -4.29 -29.73
N LYS A 72 -13.24 -5.02 -29.16
CA LYS A 72 -13.80 -4.79 -27.82
C LYS A 72 -13.95 -6.12 -27.07
N ILE A 73 -14.14 -6.03 -25.76
CA ILE A 73 -14.49 -7.19 -24.94
C ILE A 73 -15.90 -7.67 -25.30
N LEU A 74 -16.05 -8.96 -25.53
CA LEU A 74 -17.31 -9.59 -25.90
C LEU A 74 -18.15 -9.86 -24.65
N THR A 75 -19.22 -9.09 -24.48
CA THR A 75 -20.24 -9.26 -23.42
C THR A 75 -21.66 -9.16 -24.00
N PRO A 76 -22.67 -9.83 -23.41
CA PRO A 76 -22.55 -10.88 -22.38
C PRO A 76 -21.99 -12.20 -22.97
N GLN A 77 -21.82 -13.22 -22.13
CA GLN A 77 -21.42 -14.55 -22.58
C GLN A 77 -22.48 -15.15 -23.53
N GLN A 78 -22.04 -15.65 -24.68
CA GLN A 78 -22.91 -16.29 -25.68
C GLN A 78 -22.97 -17.80 -25.49
N ASP A 79 -21.82 -18.43 -25.22
CA ASP A 79 -21.67 -19.87 -24.96
C ASP A 79 -20.44 -20.12 -24.07
N GLU A 80 -20.09 -21.38 -23.78
CA GLU A 80 -18.95 -21.73 -22.93
C GLU A 80 -17.59 -21.23 -23.46
N LYS A 81 -17.47 -21.01 -24.77
CA LYS A 81 -16.24 -20.61 -25.44
C LYS A 81 -16.28 -19.17 -25.96
N ARG A 82 -17.34 -18.40 -25.75
CA ARG A 82 -17.50 -17.05 -26.32
C ARG A 82 -18.11 -16.04 -25.36
N GLY A 83 -17.41 -14.92 -25.19
CA GLY A 83 -17.79 -13.77 -24.36
C GLY A 83 -17.67 -14.03 -22.86
N VAL A 84 -18.00 -13.06 -22.02
CA VAL A 84 -18.12 -13.19 -20.55
C VAL A 84 -19.36 -12.48 -20.03
N ASP A 85 -19.90 -12.92 -18.89
CA ASP A 85 -21.11 -12.31 -18.32
C ASP A 85 -20.82 -10.91 -17.75
N LEU A 86 -19.65 -10.74 -17.12
CA LEU A 86 -19.20 -9.45 -16.59
C LEU A 86 -17.81 -9.09 -17.11
N TYR A 87 -17.62 -7.83 -17.45
CA TYR A 87 -16.31 -7.23 -17.68
C TYR A 87 -16.07 -6.08 -16.70
N LEU A 88 -15.04 -6.20 -15.87
CA LEU A 88 -14.66 -5.18 -14.89
C LEU A 88 -13.26 -4.64 -15.21
N SER A 89 -12.99 -3.40 -14.83
CA SER A 89 -11.64 -2.86 -14.92
C SER A 89 -11.29 -1.95 -13.76
N THR A 90 -10.02 -1.99 -13.38
CA THR A 90 -9.34 -0.98 -12.57
C THR A 90 -8.27 -0.28 -13.38
N SER A 91 -7.85 0.91 -12.95
CA SER A 91 -6.80 1.67 -13.62
C SER A 91 -5.99 2.54 -12.67
N SER A 92 -4.69 2.59 -12.90
CA SER A 92 -3.73 3.58 -12.38
C SER A 92 -2.87 4.20 -13.50
N ALA A 93 -3.14 3.85 -14.75
CA ALA A 93 -2.34 4.22 -15.92
C ALA A 93 -2.45 5.70 -16.34
N GLY A 94 -3.30 6.51 -15.69
CA GLY A 94 -3.37 7.97 -15.91
C GLY A 94 -2.37 8.80 -15.09
N GLY A 95 -1.53 8.15 -14.28
CA GLY A 95 -0.69 8.80 -13.29
C GLY A 95 -1.41 8.99 -11.95
N GLY A 96 -0.66 8.99 -10.85
CA GLY A 96 -1.23 9.23 -9.52
C GLY A 96 -1.70 10.67 -9.36
N LEU A 97 -2.83 10.86 -8.68
CA LEU A 97 -3.38 12.18 -8.32
C LEU A 97 -2.33 12.98 -7.54
N GLN A 98 -1.76 14.03 -8.11
CA GLN A 98 -0.82 14.90 -7.41
C GLN A 98 -1.54 16.11 -6.82
N MET A 99 -1.40 16.31 -5.53
CA MET A 99 -2.17 17.30 -4.80
C MET A 99 -1.29 18.18 -3.91
N MET A 100 -1.65 19.46 -3.81
CA MET A 100 -1.14 20.36 -2.78
C MET A 100 -2.13 20.46 -1.63
N VAL A 101 -1.62 20.45 -0.40
CA VAL A 101 -2.44 20.69 0.79
C VAL A 101 -2.10 22.07 1.36
N MET A 102 -3.13 22.86 1.62
CA MET A 102 -3.05 24.15 2.31
C MET A 102 -3.87 24.08 3.58
N GLY A 103 -3.28 24.42 4.72
CA GLY A 103 -3.95 24.40 6.02
C GLY A 103 -3.57 25.58 6.88
N VAL A 104 -4.50 26.16 7.65
CA VAL A 104 -4.18 27.30 8.52
C VAL A 104 -3.03 26.99 9.49
N VAL A 105 -3.12 25.86 10.21
CA VAL A 105 -2.10 25.40 11.17
C VAL A 105 -1.51 24.07 10.72
N ARG A 106 -0.17 23.99 10.64
CA ARG A 106 0.55 22.82 10.12
C ARG A 106 0.26 21.54 10.90
N GLN A 107 0.29 21.61 12.23
CA GLN A 107 0.13 20.43 13.10
C GLN A 107 -1.34 20.07 13.42
N MET A 108 -2.31 20.72 12.77
CA MET A 108 -3.74 20.47 13.04
C MET A 108 -4.55 20.39 11.75
N SER A 109 -4.88 21.52 11.14
CA SER A 109 -5.73 21.54 9.95
C SER A 109 -5.02 20.95 8.74
N ALA A 110 -3.74 21.30 8.54
CA ALA A 110 -2.97 20.74 7.43
C ALA A 110 -2.77 19.23 7.62
N GLU A 111 -2.45 18.75 8.83
CA GLU A 111 -2.32 17.31 9.12
C GLU A 111 -3.64 16.54 8.89
N SER A 112 -4.80 17.14 9.21
CA SER A 112 -6.12 16.56 8.92
C SER A 112 -6.39 16.48 7.41
N ALA A 113 -6.06 17.54 6.69
CA ALA A 113 -6.16 17.58 5.24
C ALA A 113 -5.21 16.59 4.54
N GLN A 114 -3.99 16.41 5.06
CA GLN A 114 -3.07 15.36 4.59
C GLN A 114 -3.66 13.96 4.78
N ARG A 115 -4.33 13.69 5.91
CA ARG A 115 -4.98 12.39 6.15
C ARG A 115 -6.22 12.16 5.28
N ALA A 116 -6.96 13.22 4.95
CA ALA A 116 -8.02 13.15 3.95
C ALA A 116 -7.44 12.83 2.57
N ALA A 117 -6.45 13.61 2.13
CA ALA A 117 -5.72 13.46 0.88
C ALA A 117 -5.18 12.05 0.63
N LEU A 118 -4.35 11.56 1.55
CA LEU A 118 -3.66 10.28 1.41
C LEU A 118 -4.65 9.12 1.47
N GLY A 119 -5.67 9.24 2.34
CA GLY A 119 -6.78 8.30 2.42
C GLY A 119 -7.62 8.24 1.13
N ALA A 120 -7.67 9.34 0.36
CA ALA A 120 -8.39 9.42 -0.90
C ALA A 120 -7.60 8.94 -2.12
N GLY A 121 -6.33 8.57 -1.98
CA GLY A 121 -5.50 8.19 -3.13
C GLY A 121 -4.35 9.13 -3.45
N ALA A 122 -4.38 10.36 -2.93
CA ALA A 122 -3.55 11.45 -3.44
C ALA A 122 -2.07 11.32 -3.06
N ILE A 123 -1.19 11.65 -4.01
CA ILE A 123 0.23 11.93 -3.83
C ILE A 123 0.37 13.40 -3.41
N ILE A 124 0.73 13.63 -2.15
CA ILE A 124 0.94 15.00 -1.66
C ILE A 124 2.31 15.49 -2.13
N MET A 125 2.31 16.56 -2.92
CA MET A 125 3.54 17.17 -3.43
C MET A 125 4.25 18.02 -2.37
N ASP A 126 3.47 18.84 -1.65
CA ASP A 126 3.93 19.69 -0.55
C ASP A 126 2.71 20.13 0.30
N VAL A 127 2.99 20.62 1.50
CA VAL A 127 1.99 21.12 2.46
C VAL A 127 2.36 22.51 2.91
N ILE A 128 1.50 23.48 2.60
CA ILE A 128 1.63 24.88 2.96
C ILE A 128 0.75 25.19 4.17
N ALA A 129 1.31 25.91 5.13
CA ALA A 129 0.55 26.45 6.24
C ALA A 129 0.95 27.89 6.55
N ILE A 130 0.13 28.60 7.31
CA ILE A 130 0.48 29.96 7.74
C ILE A 130 1.76 29.91 8.60
N ASP A 131 1.84 28.93 9.50
CA ASP A 131 2.91 28.71 10.48
C ASP A 131 4.06 27.79 10.00
N ASP A 132 4.22 27.59 8.68
CA ASP A 132 5.24 26.67 8.15
C ASP A 132 6.67 27.24 8.03
N GLY A 133 6.89 28.48 8.47
CA GLY A 133 8.18 29.16 8.48
C GLY A 133 8.66 29.70 7.12
N ARG A 134 7.94 29.43 6.03
CA ARG A 134 8.25 29.99 4.70
C ARG A 134 7.67 31.38 4.56
N LYS A 135 8.38 32.25 3.83
CA LYS A 135 7.85 33.55 3.40
C LYS A 135 6.88 33.37 2.24
N ASP A 136 5.95 34.31 2.07
CA ASP A 136 4.87 34.18 1.08
C ASP A 136 5.37 34.01 -0.36
N TYR A 137 6.42 34.74 -0.76
CA TYR A 137 7.00 34.57 -2.10
C TYR A 137 7.54 33.15 -2.32
N GLN A 138 8.04 32.48 -1.28
CA GLN A 138 8.51 31.10 -1.36
C GLN A 138 7.34 30.13 -1.49
N LYS A 139 6.24 30.37 -0.76
CA LYS A 139 4.99 29.60 -0.86
C LYS A 139 4.40 29.71 -2.28
N ILE A 140 4.34 30.94 -2.80
CA ILE A 140 3.86 31.25 -4.16
C ILE A 140 4.73 30.56 -5.22
N GLN A 141 6.05 30.68 -5.11
CA GLN A 141 6.99 30.03 -6.04
C GLN A 141 6.79 28.51 -6.02
N ARG A 142 6.63 27.93 -4.84
CA ARG A 142 6.43 26.49 -4.67
C ARG A 142 5.15 25.98 -5.34
N LEU A 143 4.03 26.69 -5.17
CA LEU A 143 2.76 26.37 -5.84
C LEU A 143 2.90 26.39 -7.37
N ARG A 144 3.65 27.36 -7.90
CA ARG A 144 3.91 27.47 -9.36
C ARG A 144 4.80 26.37 -9.92
N GLU A 145 5.84 26.00 -9.19
CA GLU A 145 6.82 24.99 -9.62
C GLU A 145 6.24 23.58 -9.63
N LEU A 146 5.43 23.25 -8.62
CA LEU A 146 4.93 21.88 -8.42
C LEU A 146 3.82 21.50 -9.40
N ARG A 147 3.02 22.46 -9.89
CA ARG A 147 1.89 22.19 -10.82
C ARG A 147 1.00 21.03 -10.33
N PRO A 148 0.24 21.20 -9.24
CA PRO A 148 -0.65 20.15 -8.75
C PRO A 148 -1.84 19.90 -9.69
N ASP A 149 -2.46 18.74 -9.59
CA ASP A 149 -3.76 18.47 -10.23
C ASP A 149 -4.93 18.99 -9.40
N ILE A 150 -4.79 19.01 -8.07
CA ILE A 150 -5.82 19.46 -7.12
C ILE A 150 -5.16 20.25 -6.00
N VAL A 151 -5.86 21.24 -5.44
CA VAL A 151 -5.48 21.89 -4.18
C VAL A 151 -6.55 21.64 -3.13
N LEU A 152 -6.17 21.16 -1.94
CA LEU A 152 -7.07 21.04 -0.79
C LEU A 152 -6.77 22.18 0.21
N LEU A 153 -7.71 23.11 0.33
CA LEU A 153 -7.68 24.22 1.27
C LEU A 153 -8.49 23.88 2.53
N SER A 154 -7.87 23.99 3.70
CA SER A 154 -8.46 23.57 4.98
C SER A 154 -8.12 24.49 6.14
N GLY A 155 -8.92 24.42 7.20
CA GLY A 155 -8.60 25.02 8.50
C GLY A 155 -9.70 25.87 9.10
N GLY A 156 -9.46 26.31 10.34
CA GLY A 156 -10.49 26.85 11.21
C GLY A 156 -11.49 25.77 11.65
N THR A 157 -11.85 25.76 12.94
CA THR A 157 -13.09 25.10 13.37
C THR A 157 -14.29 25.89 12.84
N ASP A 158 -15.48 25.30 12.87
CA ASP A 158 -16.70 26.06 12.60
C ASP A 158 -16.90 27.11 13.70
N GLY A 159 -17.15 28.37 13.31
CA GLY A 159 -17.09 29.51 14.23
C GLY A 159 -15.68 30.03 14.50
N GLY A 160 -14.66 29.46 13.84
CA GLY A 160 -13.26 29.79 14.00
C GLY A 160 -12.77 30.90 13.06
N THR A 161 -11.48 30.83 12.67
CA THR A 161 -10.87 31.86 11.82
C THR A 161 -11.45 31.86 10.41
N VAL A 162 -11.79 33.06 9.91
CA VAL A 162 -12.09 33.33 8.50
C VAL A 162 -10.89 33.97 7.81
N THR A 163 -10.24 34.95 8.47
CA THR A 163 -9.15 35.76 7.92
C THR A 163 -8.00 34.91 7.36
N HIS A 164 -7.46 33.96 8.13
CA HIS A 164 -6.36 33.11 7.67
C HIS A 164 -6.76 32.16 6.51
N LEU A 165 -8.03 31.82 6.36
CA LEU A 165 -8.49 31.02 5.22
C LEU A 165 -8.53 31.86 3.94
N VAL A 166 -9.00 33.11 4.06
CA VAL A 166 -8.97 34.10 2.97
C VAL A 166 -7.52 34.37 2.55
N GLU A 167 -6.59 34.56 3.49
CA GLU A 167 -5.16 34.74 3.21
C GLU A 167 -4.56 33.56 2.41
N LEU A 168 -4.88 32.31 2.78
CA LEU A 168 -4.46 31.14 2.00
C LEU A 168 -5.09 31.13 0.59
N GLY A 169 -6.33 31.57 0.44
CA GLY A 169 -6.97 31.75 -0.87
C GLY A 169 -6.29 32.82 -1.73
N GLU A 170 -5.87 33.94 -1.13
CA GLU A 170 -5.13 35.00 -1.81
C GLU A 170 -3.75 34.51 -2.29
N LEU A 171 -3.05 33.71 -1.48
CA LEU A 171 -1.80 33.06 -1.89
C LEU A 171 -1.99 32.17 -3.12
N LEU A 172 -3.10 31.43 -3.18
CA LEU A 172 -3.42 30.56 -4.32
C LEU A 172 -3.69 31.37 -5.60
N ILE A 173 -4.43 32.48 -5.49
CA ILE A 173 -4.64 33.42 -6.61
C ILE A 173 -3.33 34.02 -7.09
N ALA A 174 -2.48 34.47 -6.16
CA ALA A 174 -1.20 35.09 -6.48
C ALA A 174 -0.25 34.10 -7.17
N ALA A 175 -0.33 32.81 -6.79
CA ALA A 175 0.42 31.76 -7.44
C ALA A 175 -0.08 31.43 -8.84
N ASP A 176 -1.40 31.46 -9.09
CA ASP A 176 -2.01 31.07 -10.36
C ASP A 176 -1.42 29.75 -10.93
N PRO A 177 -1.40 28.66 -10.13
CA PRO A 177 -0.80 27.40 -10.55
C PRO A 177 -1.61 26.78 -11.68
N ARG A 178 -0.91 26.17 -12.64
CA ARG A 178 -1.54 25.45 -13.76
C ARG A 178 -1.59 23.95 -13.48
N PRO A 179 -2.69 23.28 -13.84
CA PRO A 179 -2.76 21.82 -13.73
C PRO A 179 -1.74 21.15 -14.67
N ARG A 180 -1.39 19.89 -14.37
CA ARG A 180 -0.47 19.10 -15.22
C ARG A 180 -1.12 18.71 -16.55
N PHE A 181 -2.42 18.44 -16.52
CA PHE A 181 -3.18 17.93 -17.65
C PHE A 181 -4.26 18.93 -18.10
N GLY A 182 -4.36 19.11 -19.42
CA GLY A 182 -5.41 19.91 -20.06
C GLY A 182 -5.27 21.43 -19.92
N THR A 183 -6.30 22.13 -20.41
CA THR A 183 -6.44 23.61 -20.35
C THR A 183 -7.53 24.05 -19.38
N MET A 184 -7.89 23.18 -18.43
CA MET A 184 -9.03 23.39 -17.54
C MET A 184 -8.61 24.25 -16.33
N ASN A 185 -9.59 24.84 -15.65
CA ASN A 185 -9.34 25.50 -14.37
C ASN A 185 -8.83 24.47 -13.36
N LEU A 186 -7.88 24.85 -12.51
CA LEU A 186 -7.35 23.96 -11.48
C LEU A 186 -8.46 23.67 -10.44
N PRO A 187 -8.78 22.39 -10.15
CA PRO A 187 -9.69 22.04 -9.08
C PRO A 187 -9.17 22.44 -7.70
N VAL A 188 -10.03 23.08 -6.91
CA VAL A 188 -9.76 23.48 -5.54
C VAL A 188 -10.87 22.97 -4.63
N ILE A 189 -10.50 22.19 -3.62
CA ILE A 189 -11.45 21.71 -2.61
C ILE A 189 -11.29 22.58 -1.37
N PHE A 190 -12.39 23.20 -0.93
CA PHE A 190 -12.43 23.91 0.33
C PHE A 190 -13.16 23.08 1.39
N ALA A 191 -12.44 22.73 2.45
CA ALA A 191 -12.92 21.93 3.57
C ALA A 191 -12.53 22.56 4.92
N GLY A 192 -12.73 23.87 5.04
CA GLY A 192 -12.48 24.67 6.25
C GLY A 192 -13.75 25.23 6.89
N ASN A 193 -13.58 26.18 7.80
CA ASN A 193 -14.66 26.84 8.54
C ASN A 193 -15.84 27.22 7.63
N LYS A 194 -17.05 26.74 7.98
CA LYS A 194 -18.28 27.02 7.23
C LYS A 194 -18.56 28.52 7.07
N ASP A 195 -18.13 29.36 8.01
CA ASP A 195 -18.37 30.80 8.00
C ASP A 195 -17.50 31.54 6.98
N ALA A 196 -16.45 30.89 6.43
CA ALA A 196 -15.60 31.46 5.38
C ALA A 196 -16.02 31.05 3.96
N ARG A 197 -17.10 30.25 3.83
CA ARG A 197 -17.50 29.67 2.53
C ARG A 197 -17.88 30.74 1.51
N GLU A 198 -18.55 31.80 1.93
CA GLU A 198 -19.02 32.87 1.05
C GLU A 198 -17.82 33.68 0.51
N GLU A 199 -16.88 34.07 1.37
CA GLU A 199 -15.68 34.78 0.97
C GLU A 199 -14.79 33.94 0.06
N ILE A 200 -14.62 32.65 0.36
CA ILE A 200 -13.85 31.73 -0.49
C ILE A 200 -14.52 31.52 -1.84
N GLN A 201 -15.86 31.43 -1.89
CA GLN A 201 -16.61 31.33 -3.14
C GLN A 201 -16.40 32.58 -4.01
N HIS A 202 -16.50 33.76 -3.42
CA HIS A 202 -16.27 35.02 -4.12
C HIS A 202 -14.81 35.16 -4.59
N LEU A 203 -13.85 34.70 -3.78
CA LEU A 203 -12.42 34.82 -4.06
C LEU A 203 -11.96 33.85 -5.17
N LEU A 204 -12.33 32.57 -5.07
CA LEU A 204 -11.77 31.51 -5.92
C LEU A 204 -12.70 31.04 -7.04
N GLY A 205 -14.02 31.20 -6.91
CA GLY A 205 -15.01 30.53 -7.75
C GLY A 205 -15.01 30.90 -9.23
N GLU A 206 -14.49 32.07 -9.61
CA GLU A 206 -14.40 32.47 -11.04
C GLU A 206 -13.15 31.91 -11.73
N ARG A 207 -12.07 31.65 -10.98
CA ARG A 207 -10.75 31.29 -11.53
C ARG A 207 -10.43 29.81 -11.41
N PHE A 208 -11.00 29.17 -10.41
CA PHE A 208 -10.75 27.77 -10.07
C PHE A 208 -12.04 26.98 -10.18
N ASP A 209 -11.93 25.67 -10.42
CA ASP A 209 -13.06 24.78 -10.25
C ASP A 209 -13.22 24.47 -8.75
N LEU A 210 -13.99 25.32 -8.07
CA LEU A 210 -14.09 25.32 -6.61
C LEU A 210 -15.19 24.35 -6.14
N ARG A 211 -14.79 23.34 -5.36
CA ARG A 211 -15.69 22.43 -4.66
C ARG A 211 -15.66 22.71 -3.15
N ILE A 212 -16.76 23.21 -2.61
CA ILE A 212 -16.92 23.40 -1.16
C ILE A 212 -17.55 22.14 -0.56
N VAL A 213 -16.92 21.62 0.50
CA VAL A 213 -17.41 20.46 1.27
C VAL A 213 -17.49 20.79 2.77
N ASP A 214 -17.95 19.82 3.56
CA ASP A 214 -17.96 19.95 5.02
C ASP A 214 -16.57 20.06 5.62
N ASN A 215 -16.47 20.82 6.71
CA ASN A 215 -15.22 21.10 7.38
C ASN A 215 -14.55 19.81 7.84
N LEU A 216 -13.26 19.65 7.53
CA LEU A 216 -12.44 18.51 7.98
C LEU A 216 -12.37 18.41 9.50
N ARG A 217 -12.44 19.55 10.19
CA ARG A 217 -12.36 19.65 11.65
C ARG A 217 -13.38 20.67 12.15
N PRO A 218 -14.68 20.31 12.22
CA PRO A 218 -15.73 21.22 12.66
C PRO A 218 -15.49 21.76 14.07
N ASP A 219 -14.88 20.97 14.94
CA ASP A 219 -14.49 21.34 16.29
C ASP A 219 -13.11 20.74 16.64
N LEU A 220 -12.52 21.15 17.77
CA LEU A 220 -11.16 20.72 18.12
C LEU A 220 -11.04 19.23 18.41
N ASP A 221 -12.11 18.52 18.72
CA ASP A 221 -12.06 17.13 19.20
C ASP A 221 -12.60 16.14 18.17
N ARG A 222 -13.03 16.61 16.99
CA ARG A 222 -13.66 15.79 15.96
C ARG A 222 -13.11 16.06 14.56
N GLU A 223 -12.91 14.99 13.80
CA GLU A 223 -12.62 15.05 12.37
C GLU A 223 -13.75 14.47 11.52
N ASN A 224 -13.96 15.08 10.36
CA ASN A 224 -14.93 14.65 9.35
C ASN A 224 -14.22 14.54 7.99
N LEU A 225 -13.40 13.51 7.82
CA LEU A 225 -12.55 13.36 6.62
C LEU A 225 -13.32 12.86 5.39
N GLY A 226 -14.49 12.24 5.58
CA GLY A 226 -15.26 11.58 4.51
C GLY A 226 -15.61 12.48 3.33
N PRO A 227 -16.25 13.64 3.56
CA PRO A 227 -16.66 14.54 2.48
C PRO A 227 -15.50 15.05 1.62
N ALA A 228 -14.37 15.39 2.24
CA ALA A 228 -13.18 15.79 1.50
C ALA A 228 -12.57 14.62 0.71
N ARG A 229 -12.56 13.40 1.28
CA ARG A 229 -12.06 12.21 0.57
C ARG A 229 -12.88 11.90 -0.68
N GLU A 230 -14.20 12.01 -0.56
CA GLU A 230 -15.13 11.80 -1.67
C GLU A 230 -14.91 12.83 -2.78
N ALA A 231 -14.85 14.12 -2.43
CA ALA A 231 -14.58 15.18 -3.41
C ALA A 231 -13.21 15.04 -4.11
N ILE A 232 -12.16 14.62 -3.39
CA ILE A 232 -10.85 14.33 -3.98
C ILE A 232 -10.95 13.20 -4.99
N HIS A 233 -11.71 12.15 -4.66
CA HIS A 233 -11.88 11.00 -5.53
C HIS A 233 -12.68 11.33 -6.80
N GLU A 234 -13.80 12.05 -6.65
CA GLU A 234 -14.63 12.53 -7.77
C GLU A 234 -13.80 13.38 -8.73
N LEU A 235 -13.11 14.41 -8.21
CA LEU A 235 -12.30 15.30 -9.03
C LEU A 235 -11.14 14.57 -9.71
N PHE A 236 -10.54 13.56 -9.07
CA PHE A 236 -9.52 12.73 -9.72
C PHE A 236 -10.08 11.99 -10.95
N LEU A 237 -11.27 11.40 -10.82
CA LEU A 237 -11.90 10.70 -11.93
C LEU A 237 -12.26 11.66 -13.06
N GLU A 238 -12.89 12.79 -12.75
CA GLU A 238 -13.34 13.80 -13.71
C GLU A 238 -12.18 14.52 -14.41
N HIS A 239 -11.15 14.92 -13.67
CA HIS A 239 -10.15 15.85 -14.17
C HIS A 239 -8.84 15.18 -14.59
N VAL A 240 -8.51 14.01 -14.04
CA VAL A 240 -7.24 13.32 -14.33
C VAL A 240 -7.48 12.07 -15.15
N MET A 241 -8.31 11.14 -14.67
CA MET A 241 -8.48 9.85 -15.33
C MET A 241 -9.22 9.94 -16.68
N GLN A 242 -10.24 10.79 -16.80
CA GLN A 242 -10.92 11.00 -18.09
C GLN A 242 -10.00 11.53 -19.19
N GLN A 243 -8.88 12.16 -18.82
CA GLN A 243 -7.89 12.64 -19.78
C GLN A 243 -6.87 11.58 -20.18
N ALA A 244 -6.83 10.43 -19.47
CA ALA A 244 -5.94 9.35 -19.81
C ALA A 244 -6.29 8.78 -21.20
N PRO A 245 -5.31 8.62 -22.10
CA PRO A 245 -5.60 8.21 -23.47
C PRO A 245 -6.32 6.85 -23.53
N GLY A 246 -7.45 6.79 -24.23
CA GLY A 246 -8.29 5.58 -24.35
C GLY A 246 -9.25 5.32 -23.17
N TYR A 247 -9.21 6.08 -22.08
CA TYR A 247 -10.01 5.81 -20.88
C TYR A 247 -11.52 5.90 -21.13
N SER A 248 -11.99 6.95 -21.82
CA SER A 248 -13.42 7.12 -22.13
C SER A 248 -13.96 5.98 -22.98
N LYS A 249 -13.12 5.40 -23.85
CA LYS A 249 -13.47 4.22 -24.65
C LYS A 249 -13.59 2.97 -23.77
N LEU A 250 -12.64 2.75 -22.86
CA LEU A 250 -12.67 1.64 -21.90
C LEU A 250 -13.91 1.67 -21.01
N MET A 251 -14.33 2.86 -20.55
CA MET A 251 -15.51 3.03 -19.71
C MET A 251 -16.80 2.55 -20.38
N THR A 252 -16.89 2.63 -21.72
CA THR A 252 -18.05 2.10 -22.46
C THR A 252 -18.10 0.57 -22.53
N TRP A 253 -17.02 -0.13 -22.14
CA TRP A 253 -16.92 -1.59 -22.22
C TRP A 253 -17.28 -2.27 -20.89
N THR A 254 -16.99 -1.60 -19.77
CA THR A 254 -17.11 -2.20 -18.44
C THR A 254 -18.56 -2.28 -17.97
N SER A 255 -18.87 -3.35 -17.23
CA SER A 255 -20.18 -3.60 -16.64
C SER A 255 -20.44 -2.78 -15.35
N ALA A 256 -19.40 -2.13 -14.82
CA ALA A 256 -19.43 -1.23 -13.67
C ALA A 256 -18.42 -0.10 -13.86
N ASP A 257 -18.50 0.93 -13.03
CA ASP A 257 -17.56 2.05 -13.05
C ASP A 257 -16.11 1.58 -12.80
N ILE A 258 -15.19 2.16 -13.55
CA ILE A 258 -13.76 1.86 -13.40
C ILE A 258 -13.28 2.45 -12.07
N MET A 259 -12.69 1.59 -11.23
CA MET A 259 -12.11 2.00 -9.96
C MET A 259 -10.60 2.27 -10.11
N SER A 260 -10.05 3.16 -9.28
CA SER A 260 -8.59 3.26 -9.20
C SER A 260 -7.99 1.99 -8.60
N THR A 261 -6.84 1.55 -9.12
CA THR A 261 -6.13 0.35 -8.63
C THR A 261 -5.99 0.36 -7.09
N PRO A 262 -5.54 1.45 -6.43
CA PRO A 262 -5.36 1.44 -4.99
C PRO A 262 -6.68 1.41 -4.19
N ASN A 263 -7.75 2.04 -4.70
CA ASN A 263 -9.06 1.97 -4.04
C ASN A 263 -9.61 0.56 -4.07
N ALA A 264 -9.42 -0.15 -5.18
CA ALA A 264 -9.86 -1.53 -5.30
C ALA A 264 -9.10 -2.44 -4.32
N VAL A 265 -7.77 -2.31 -4.23
CA VAL A 265 -6.96 -3.02 -3.21
C VAL A 265 -7.46 -2.71 -1.79
N GLY A 266 -7.76 -1.43 -1.50
CA GLY A 266 -8.35 -1.03 -0.22
C GLY A 266 -9.68 -1.73 0.08
N LYS A 267 -10.59 -1.80 -0.90
CA LYS A 267 -11.90 -2.44 -0.73
C LYS A 267 -11.79 -3.93 -0.42
N ILE A 268 -10.95 -4.67 -1.14
CA ILE A 268 -10.80 -6.11 -0.87
C ILE A 268 -10.18 -6.34 0.51
N MET A 269 -9.22 -5.51 0.93
CA MET A 269 -8.63 -5.62 2.26
C MET A 269 -9.63 -5.38 3.39
N VAL A 270 -10.46 -4.34 3.29
CA VAL A 270 -11.54 -4.07 4.26
C VAL A 270 -12.52 -5.24 4.28
N THR A 271 -12.94 -5.71 3.11
CA THR A 271 -13.86 -6.85 2.97
C THR A 271 -13.34 -8.08 3.71
N ILE A 272 -12.05 -8.41 3.54
CA ILE A 272 -11.43 -9.59 4.16
C ILE A 272 -11.23 -9.41 5.66
N ALA A 273 -10.81 -8.22 6.10
CA ALA A 273 -10.66 -7.90 7.51
C ALA A 273 -11.99 -8.02 8.25
N GLU A 274 -13.09 -7.50 7.67
CA GLU A 274 -14.44 -7.60 8.23
C GLU A 274 -14.97 -9.03 8.24
N GLN A 275 -14.85 -9.76 7.12
CA GLN A 275 -15.35 -11.14 7.02
C GLN A 275 -14.67 -12.09 8.00
N ARG A 276 -13.39 -11.87 8.29
CA ARG A 276 -12.60 -12.74 9.17
C ARG A 276 -12.44 -12.20 10.59
N GLY A 277 -12.79 -10.93 10.83
CA GLY A 277 -12.56 -10.26 12.11
C GLY A 277 -11.08 -10.17 12.47
N ILE A 278 -10.22 -9.83 11.50
CA ILE A 278 -8.76 -9.78 11.67
C ILE A 278 -8.16 -8.41 11.36
N ASN A 279 -7.02 -8.11 11.96
CA ASN A 279 -6.18 -6.96 11.64
C ASN A 279 -5.22 -7.29 10.51
N ILE A 280 -5.16 -6.43 9.49
CA ILE A 280 -4.37 -6.68 8.27
C ILE A 280 -3.49 -5.48 7.96
N LEU A 281 -2.26 -5.75 7.55
CA LEU A 281 -1.35 -4.82 6.89
C LEU A 281 -1.13 -5.30 5.45
N GLY A 282 -1.43 -4.47 4.47
CA GLY A 282 -1.19 -4.75 3.06
C GLY A 282 -0.21 -3.74 2.50
N VAL A 283 0.73 -4.20 1.69
CA VAL A 283 1.69 -3.33 1.02
C VAL A 283 1.81 -3.69 -0.43
N ASP A 284 1.69 -2.70 -1.31
CA ASP A 284 1.90 -2.85 -2.75
C ASP A 284 3.06 -1.96 -3.20
N ILE A 285 4.19 -2.57 -3.55
CA ILE A 285 5.38 -1.86 -4.01
C ILE A 285 5.47 -1.87 -5.54
N GLY A 286 5.22 -0.72 -6.14
CA GLY A 286 5.29 -0.50 -7.57
C GLY A 286 6.67 -0.02 -8.06
N GLY A 287 6.72 0.31 -9.35
CA GLY A 287 7.91 0.89 -9.97
C GLY A 287 8.18 2.33 -9.50
N ALA A 288 7.14 3.09 -9.18
CA ALA A 288 7.24 4.49 -8.78
C ALA A 288 6.86 4.74 -7.32
N THR A 289 5.78 4.10 -6.84
CA THR A 289 5.18 4.35 -5.53
C THR A 289 5.10 3.08 -4.70
N THR A 290 4.99 3.24 -3.38
CA THR A 290 4.63 2.16 -2.46
C THR A 290 3.36 2.57 -1.72
N ASP A 291 2.34 1.74 -1.84
CA ASP A 291 1.08 1.88 -1.12
C ASP A 291 1.06 1.00 0.11
N VAL A 292 0.70 1.57 1.25
CA VAL A 292 0.53 0.85 2.52
C VAL A 292 -0.90 1.04 3.00
N PHE A 293 -1.54 -0.08 3.28
CA PHE A 293 -2.91 -0.21 3.72
C PHE A 293 -2.93 -0.89 5.08
N SER A 294 -3.73 -0.39 6.01
CA SER A 294 -3.98 -1.08 7.27
C SER A 294 -5.45 -1.07 7.62
N VAL A 295 -5.89 -2.17 8.22
CA VAL A 295 -7.19 -2.29 8.87
C VAL A 295 -6.93 -2.78 10.29
N PHE A 296 -7.15 -1.90 11.27
CA PHE A 296 -7.01 -2.22 12.70
C PHE A 296 -8.30 -1.88 13.43
N ASP A 297 -8.90 -2.87 14.09
CA ASP A 297 -10.16 -2.71 14.81
C ASP A 297 -11.25 -2.04 13.95
N GLY A 298 -11.33 -2.44 12.67
CA GLY A 298 -12.24 -1.86 11.67
C GLY A 298 -11.82 -0.52 11.07
N ASN A 299 -10.75 0.11 11.56
CA ASN A 299 -10.27 1.39 11.04
C ASN A 299 -9.36 1.18 9.82
N TYR A 300 -9.87 1.54 8.64
CA TYR A 300 -9.10 1.56 7.40
C TYR A 300 -8.24 2.81 7.28
N THR A 301 -6.94 2.62 7.03
CA THR A 301 -6.02 3.69 6.64
C THR A 301 -5.21 3.29 5.41
N ARG A 302 -5.06 4.23 4.48
CA ARG A 302 -4.17 4.12 3.32
C ARG A 302 -3.18 5.28 3.31
N THR A 303 -1.95 4.98 2.96
CA THR A 303 -0.93 5.99 2.66
C THR A 303 -0.14 5.59 1.43
N VAL A 304 0.20 6.58 0.60
CA VAL A 304 1.07 6.38 -0.56
C VAL A 304 2.39 7.11 -0.34
N SER A 305 3.49 6.41 -0.57
CA SER A 305 4.83 6.98 -0.61
C SER A 305 5.27 7.15 -2.06
N ALA A 306 5.12 8.38 -2.56
CA ALA A 306 5.31 8.73 -3.97
C ALA A 306 6.75 8.51 -4.48
N ASN A 307 7.73 8.60 -3.60
CA ASN A 307 9.15 8.55 -3.92
C ASN A 307 9.79 7.19 -3.61
N LEU A 308 8.99 6.20 -3.19
CA LEU A 308 9.50 4.90 -2.77
C LEU A 308 9.02 3.83 -3.76
N GLY A 309 9.80 3.56 -4.80
CA GLY A 309 9.47 2.57 -5.83
C GLY A 309 10.72 1.88 -6.37
N MET A 310 10.54 0.72 -6.98
CA MET A 310 11.64 -0.18 -7.38
C MET A 310 12.18 0.03 -8.80
N SER A 311 11.65 1.01 -9.54
CA SER A 311 12.06 1.28 -10.92
C SER A 311 12.29 2.78 -11.12
N TYR A 312 11.24 3.53 -11.47
CA TYR A 312 11.29 4.97 -11.72
C TYR A 312 11.78 5.78 -10.51
N SER A 313 11.50 5.32 -9.29
CA SER A 313 11.86 6.02 -8.04
C SER A 313 13.00 5.36 -7.26
N ILE A 314 13.71 4.39 -7.84
CA ILE A 314 14.71 3.60 -7.10
C ILE A 314 15.87 4.46 -6.55
N CYS A 315 16.26 5.51 -7.28
CA CYS A 315 17.24 6.48 -6.78
C CYS A 315 16.70 7.36 -5.66
N ASN A 316 15.40 7.64 -5.63
CA ASN A 316 14.78 8.37 -4.52
C ASN A 316 14.79 7.54 -3.25
N VAL A 317 14.53 6.22 -3.34
CA VAL A 317 14.73 5.28 -2.22
C VAL A 317 16.18 5.35 -1.72
N MET A 318 17.16 5.33 -2.63
CA MET A 318 18.58 5.44 -2.25
C MET A 318 18.91 6.76 -1.55
N LEU A 319 18.33 7.88 -1.99
CA LEU A 319 18.53 9.18 -1.37
C LEU A 319 17.90 9.25 0.02
N GLU A 320 16.67 8.76 0.17
CA GLU A 320 15.91 8.82 1.43
C GLU A 320 16.42 7.82 2.47
N ALA A 321 16.73 6.59 2.04
CA ALA A 321 17.30 5.57 2.92
C ALA A 321 18.76 5.87 3.27
N GLY A 322 19.51 6.45 2.33
CA GLY A 322 20.96 6.54 2.40
C GLY A 322 21.62 5.21 2.02
N ILE A 323 22.73 5.30 1.27
CA ILE A 323 23.42 4.14 0.69
C ILE A 323 23.89 3.11 1.73
N GLN A 324 24.28 3.56 2.93
CA GLN A 324 24.74 2.68 4.00
C GLN A 324 23.61 1.79 4.54
N ASN A 325 22.37 2.30 4.58
CA ASN A 325 21.20 1.51 4.98
C ASN A 325 20.78 0.49 3.91
N ILE A 326 21.17 0.68 2.64
CA ILE A 326 21.01 -0.34 1.60
C ILE A 326 22.13 -1.39 1.74
N ARG A 327 23.39 -0.95 1.82
CA ARG A 327 24.56 -1.84 1.90
C ARG A 327 24.54 -2.75 3.12
N ARG A 328 23.90 -2.33 4.23
CA ARG A 328 23.81 -3.17 5.44
C ARG A 328 23.08 -4.50 5.23
N TRP A 329 22.27 -4.62 4.18
CA TRP A 329 21.54 -5.85 3.84
C TRP A 329 22.26 -6.73 2.83
N LEU A 330 23.41 -6.30 2.32
CA LEU A 330 24.17 -7.06 1.34
C LEU A 330 25.10 -8.06 2.05
N PRO A 331 25.03 -9.35 1.70
CA PRO A 331 25.87 -10.37 2.31
C PRO A 331 27.27 -10.48 1.69
N PHE A 332 27.63 -9.54 0.80
CA PHE A 332 28.92 -9.44 0.13
C PHE A 332 29.44 -7.99 0.18
N ASP A 333 30.71 -7.80 -0.15
CA ASP A 333 31.30 -6.46 -0.21
C ASP A 333 31.05 -5.82 -1.57
N ILE A 334 30.67 -4.54 -1.56
CA ILE A 334 30.46 -3.76 -2.77
C ILE A 334 30.77 -2.28 -2.51
N GLU A 335 31.44 -1.66 -3.47
CA GLU A 335 31.79 -0.24 -3.41
C GLU A 335 30.56 0.66 -3.60
N GLU A 336 30.53 1.79 -2.91
CA GLU A 336 29.40 2.73 -3.00
C GLU A 336 29.14 3.20 -4.45
N TYR A 337 30.20 3.47 -5.19
CA TYR A 337 30.11 3.90 -6.59
C TYR A 337 29.39 2.85 -7.45
N GLU A 338 29.63 1.57 -7.20
CA GLU A 338 29.02 0.49 -7.96
C GLU A 338 27.53 0.36 -7.65
N VAL A 339 27.14 0.43 -6.38
CA VAL A 339 25.73 0.49 -5.97
C VAL A 339 25.01 1.64 -6.66
N ARG A 340 25.58 2.85 -6.63
CA ARG A 340 25.00 4.03 -7.29
C ARG A 340 24.82 3.82 -8.79
N ASN A 341 25.81 3.24 -9.46
CA ASN A 341 25.74 3.00 -10.90
C ASN A 341 24.69 1.96 -11.28
N ARG A 342 24.65 0.82 -10.58
CA ARG A 342 23.64 -0.23 -10.83
C ARG A 342 22.22 0.31 -10.63
N LEU A 343 21.97 1.07 -9.55
CA LEU A 343 20.66 1.68 -9.29
C LEU A 343 20.28 2.78 -10.30
N ARG A 344 21.23 3.62 -10.73
CA ARG A 344 20.99 4.63 -11.78
C ARG A 344 20.66 3.99 -13.13
N ASN A 345 21.34 2.91 -13.48
CA ASN A 345 21.06 2.16 -14.71
C ASN A 345 19.65 1.57 -14.67
N LYS A 346 19.21 1.02 -13.52
CA LYS A 346 17.83 0.56 -13.33
C LYS A 346 16.81 1.69 -13.49
N MET A 347 17.08 2.87 -12.95
CA MET A 347 16.17 4.02 -13.10
C MET A 347 16.02 4.47 -14.57
N ILE A 348 17.11 4.45 -15.35
CA ILE A 348 17.09 4.82 -16.78
C ILE A 348 16.44 3.72 -17.63
N ARG A 349 16.50 2.46 -17.18
CA ARG A 349 15.92 1.30 -17.87
C ARG A 349 14.98 0.54 -16.91
N PRO A 350 13.81 1.10 -16.59
CA PRO A 350 12.94 0.62 -15.50
C PRO A 350 12.45 -0.82 -15.68
N THR A 351 12.42 -1.32 -16.92
CA THR A 351 11.95 -2.66 -17.28
C THR A 351 13.02 -3.75 -17.21
N THR A 352 14.28 -3.44 -16.87
CA THR A 352 15.29 -4.50 -16.71
C THR A 352 15.01 -5.35 -15.47
N ILE A 353 15.28 -6.64 -15.57
CA ILE A 353 15.24 -7.58 -14.43
C ILE A 353 16.67 -7.95 -13.99
N PRO A 354 16.89 -8.31 -12.72
CA PRO A 354 18.18 -8.82 -12.26
C PRO A 354 18.66 -10.01 -13.10
N GLN A 355 19.89 -9.93 -13.62
CA GLN A 355 20.51 -11.01 -14.41
C GLN A 355 21.48 -11.86 -13.58
N THR A 356 22.02 -11.30 -12.50
CA THR A 356 22.91 -11.98 -11.56
C THR A 356 22.27 -12.09 -10.18
N TYR A 357 22.77 -13.02 -9.35
CA TYR A 357 22.29 -13.15 -7.98
C TYR A 357 22.65 -11.93 -7.12
N GLU A 358 23.81 -11.31 -7.35
CA GLU A 358 24.19 -10.04 -6.71
C GLU A 358 23.23 -8.89 -7.06
N ASP A 359 22.84 -8.76 -8.32
CA ASP A 359 21.86 -7.73 -8.73
C ASP A 359 20.51 -7.97 -8.05
N LEU A 360 20.10 -9.23 -7.94
CA LEU A 360 18.87 -9.59 -7.24
C LEU A 360 18.95 -9.21 -5.77
N LEU A 361 20.06 -9.51 -5.10
CA LEU A 361 20.27 -9.16 -3.69
C LEU A 361 20.35 -7.64 -3.50
N LEU A 362 20.93 -6.90 -4.45
CA LEU A 362 20.93 -5.43 -4.45
C LEU A 362 19.53 -4.85 -4.57
N GLU A 363 18.73 -5.31 -5.53
CA GLU A 363 17.34 -4.85 -5.66
C GLU A 363 16.52 -5.23 -4.42
N GLN A 364 16.71 -6.43 -3.84
CA GLN A 364 16.05 -6.83 -2.60
C GLN A 364 16.52 -6.03 -1.37
N ALA A 365 17.76 -5.57 -1.33
CA ALA A 365 18.25 -4.68 -0.27
C ALA A 365 17.57 -3.30 -0.35
N VAL A 366 17.40 -2.76 -1.56
CA VAL A 366 16.65 -1.52 -1.77
C VAL A 366 15.17 -1.69 -1.43
N ALA A 367 14.57 -2.83 -1.80
CA ALA A 367 13.18 -3.14 -1.47
C ALA A 367 12.94 -3.13 0.05
N ARG A 368 13.83 -3.74 0.86
CA ARG A 368 13.74 -3.68 2.33
C ARG A 368 13.66 -2.25 2.84
N GLU A 369 14.49 -1.35 2.31
CA GLU A 369 14.49 0.05 2.72
C GLU A 369 13.26 0.82 2.22
N ALA A 370 12.81 0.59 0.98
CA ALA A 370 11.58 1.19 0.46
C ALA A 370 10.36 0.80 1.30
N LEU A 371 10.21 -0.51 1.59
CA LEU A 371 9.11 -1.04 2.40
C LEU A 371 9.18 -0.51 3.84
N ARG A 372 10.38 -0.47 4.45
CA ARG A 372 10.60 0.05 5.81
C ARG A 372 10.24 1.53 5.90
N LEU A 373 10.71 2.35 4.96
CA LEU A 373 10.42 3.80 4.94
C LEU A 373 8.93 4.06 4.71
N ALA A 374 8.31 3.35 3.76
CA ALA A 374 6.88 3.47 3.50
C ALA A 374 6.05 3.07 4.73
N PHE A 375 6.46 2.02 5.45
CA PHE A 375 5.80 1.61 6.67
C PHE A 375 5.95 2.62 7.82
N ILE A 376 7.14 3.21 8.00
CA ILE A 376 7.35 4.28 8.97
C ILE A 376 6.45 5.47 8.66
N HIS A 377 6.39 5.89 7.40
CA HIS A 377 5.50 6.96 6.94
C HIS A 377 4.04 6.63 7.23
N HIS A 378 3.63 5.38 6.97
CA HIS A 378 2.29 4.91 7.28
C HIS A 378 1.95 5.04 8.78
N LYS A 379 2.82 4.56 9.68
CA LYS A 379 2.62 4.67 11.15
C LYS A 379 2.59 6.12 11.65
N GLN A 380 3.24 7.04 10.95
CA GLN A 380 3.19 8.47 11.28
C GLN A 380 1.84 9.09 10.96
N LEU A 381 1.12 8.57 9.96
CA LEU A 381 -0.15 9.12 9.49
C LEU A 381 -1.37 8.36 10.02
N ALA A 382 -1.25 7.05 10.19
CA ALA A 382 -2.25 6.21 10.83
C ALA A 382 -2.18 6.45 12.35
N ARG A 383 -2.71 7.57 12.82
CA ARG A 383 -2.72 7.99 14.23
C ARG A 383 -4.11 8.42 14.67
N GLY A 384 -4.40 8.21 15.96
CA GLY A 384 -5.55 8.81 16.64
C GLY A 384 -5.46 10.34 16.72
N LEU A 385 -6.56 10.98 17.12
CA LEU A 385 -6.67 12.44 17.21
C LEU A 385 -5.64 13.04 18.19
N LYS A 386 -5.02 14.16 17.80
CA LYS A 386 -4.21 15.02 18.69
C LYS A 386 -5.08 16.15 19.23
N GLY A 387 -4.89 16.47 20.51
CA GLY A 387 -5.54 17.62 21.17
C GLY A 387 -6.88 17.33 21.84
N VAL A 388 -7.33 16.06 21.89
CA VAL A 388 -8.59 15.70 22.52
C VAL A 388 -8.52 15.92 24.04
N GLN A 389 -9.34 16.83 24.58
CA GLN A 389 -9.63 16.84 26.01
C GLN A 389 -10.58 15.68 26.32
N GLN A 390 -10.05 14.48 26.56
CA GLN A 390 -10.88 13.37 27.03
C GLN A 390 -11.57 13.77 28.35
N GLN A 391 -12.91 13.72 28.40
CA GLN A 391 -13.64 13.73 29.66
C GLN A 391 -13.31 12.43 30.40
N ARG A 392 -12.37 12.49 31.34
CA ARG A 392 -11.84 11.30 32.03
C ARG A 392 -12.70 10.90 33.21
N THR A 393 -12.96 9.62 33.35
CA THR A 393 -13.28 9.04 34.66
C THR A 393 -11.99 8.86 35.49
N ILE A 394 -12.10 8.84 36.83
CA ILE A 394 -10.95 8.78 37.75
C ILE A 394 -10.03 7.56 37.48
N GLY A 395 -10.56 6.47 36.90
CA GLY A 395 -9.80 5.28 36.53
C GLY A 395 -8.94 5.44 35.26
N GLU A 396 -9.41 6.19 34.26
CA GLU A 396 -8.71 6.42 32.99
C GLU A 396 -7.59 7.47 33.10
N ALA A 397 -7.59 8.27 34.18
CA ALA A 397 -6.53 9.23 34.45
C ALA A 397 -5.18 8.57 34.82
N LEU A 398 -5.18 7.29 35.21
CA LEU A 398 -3.99 6.52 35.59
C LEU A 398 -3.29 5.86 34.38
N GLU A 399 -4.01 5.60 33.30
CA GLU A 399 -3.43 5.17 32.03
C GLU A 399 -3.21 6.40 31.15
N GLN A 400 -2.00 6.97 31.19
CA GLN A 400 -1.59 8.02 30.25
C GLN A 400 -1.55 7.45 28.81
N VAL A 401 -2.70 7.39 28.14
CA VAL A 401 -2.75 7.17 26.70
C VAL A 401 -2.36 8.49 26.03
N GLU A 402 -1.09 8.60 25.61
CA GLU A 402 -0.62 9.73 24.80
C GLU A 402 -1.54 9.94 23.58
N THR A 403 -2.02 11.17 23.39
CA THR A 403 -2.77 11.54 22.18
C THR A 403 -1.86 11.41 20.95
N GLY A 404 -2.42 10.98 19.81
CA GLY A 404 -1.63 10.77 18.59
C GLY A 404 -0.78 9.49 18.55
N LYS A 405 -1.10 8.46 19.33
CA LYS A 405 -0.55 7.11 19.12
C LYS A 405 -0.97 6.55 17.75
N THR A 406 -0.10 5.71 17.18
CA THR A 406 -0.40 5.03 15.91
C THR A 406 -1.52 4.01 16.09
N LEU A 407 -2.40 3.92 15.11
CA LEU A 407 -3.44 2.89 14.99
C LEU A 407 -2.82 1.51 14.65
N VAL A 408 -1.58 1.48 14.17
CA VAL A 408 -0.89 0.26 13.74
C VAL A 408 -0.27 -0.44 14.95
N GLN A 409 -0.93 -1.50 15.43
CA GLN A 409 -0.53 -2.28 16.59
C GLN A 409 0.05 -3.64 16.14
N MET A 410 1.37 -3.76 16.08
CA MET A 410 2.00 -4.95 15.48
C MET A 410 1.78 -6.25 16.26
N MET A 411 1.67 -6.18 17.59
CA MET A 411 1.42 -7.36 18.43
C MET A 411 0.04 -7.99 18.18
N THR A 412 -0.95 -7.20 17.72
CA THR A 412 -2.30 -7.67 17.40
C THR A 412 -2.52 -7.83 15.91
N LEU A 413 -1.45 -7.77 15.10
CA LEU A 413 -1.53 -7.91 13.65
C LEU A 413 -1.59 -9.38 13.25
N ASP A 414 -2.71 -9.78 12.67
CA ASP A 414 -2.93 -11.18 12.27
C ASP A 414 -2.24 -11.52 10.95
N MET A 415 -2.24 -10.59 9.98
CA MET A 415 -1.75 -10.88 8.63
C MET A 415 -1.04 -9.70 7.96
N ILE A 416 0.09 -10.00 7.30
CA ILE A 416 0.75 -9.09 6.36
C ILE A 416 0.64 -9.66 4.95
N ILE A 417 0.12 -8.85 4.02
CA ILE A 417 0.00 -9.19 2.60
C ILE A 417 0.97 -8.32 1.80
N GLY A 418 1.95 -8.96 1.16
CA GLY A 418 2.89 -8.31 0.24
C GLY A 418 2.44 -8.43 -1.21
N SER A 419 2.42 -7.30 -1.92
CA SER A 419 2.20 -7.19 -3.37
C SER A 419 3.30 -6.34 -3.99
N GLY A 420 3.44 -6.40 -5.31
CA GLY A 420 4.48 -5.66 -6.03
C GLY A 420 5.49 -6.58 -6.70
N GLY A 421 6.05 -6.13 -7.83
CA GLY A 421 7.00 -6.90 -8.66
C GLY A 421 8.04 -7.67 -7.86
N VAL A 422 8.68 -6.98 -6.92
CA VAL A 422 9.78 -7.53 -6.11
C VAL A 422 9.32 -8.58 -5.08
N LEU A 423 8.08 -8.54 -4.59
CA LEU A 423 7.53 -9.50 -3.63
C LEU A 423 6.83 -10.67 -4.35
N SER A 424 6.04 -10.38 -5.37
CA SER A 424 5.21 -11.35 -6.09
C SER A 424 6.02 -12.21 -7.07
N HIS A 425 7.14 -11.71 -7.60
CA HIS A 425 8.03 -12.45 -8.53
C HIS A 425 9.38 -12.81 -7.93
N ALA A 426 9.55 -12.74 -6.61
CA ALA A 426 10.77 -13.23 -5.98
C ALA A 426 11.02 -14.70 -6.38
N PRO A 427 12.23 -15.05 -6.88
CA PRO A 427 12.51 -16.41 -7.35
C PRO A 427 12.22 -17.52 -6.34
N ARG A 428 12.39 -17.23 -5.05
CA ARG A 428 11.93 -18.08 -3.94
C ARG A 428 11.04 -17.28 -3.00
N ARG A 429 9.91 -17.86 -2.59
CA ARG A 429 8.96 -17.26 -1.65
C ARG A 429 9.57 -16.90 -0.29
N ALA A 430 10.60 -17.63 0.12
CA ALA A 430 11.42 -17.31 1.29
C ALA A 430 12.12 -15.93 1.19
N GLN A 431 12.43 -15.44 -0.01
CA GLN A 431 13.01 -14.09 -0.18
C GLN A 431 11.96 -13.02 0.11
N SER A 432 10.72 -13.21 -0.35
CA SER A 432 9.60 -12.31 -0.01
C SER A 432 9.37 -12.29 1.51
N ALA A 433 9.31 -13.46 2.15
CA ALA A 433 9.17 -13.56 3.60
C ALA A 433 10.28 -12.80 4.33
N LEU A 434 11.54 -13.00 3.92
CA LEU A 434 12.68 -12.34 4.54
C LEU A 434 12.63 -10.82 4.39
N MET A 435 12.35 -10.30 3.19
CA MET A 435 12.18 -8.86 2.98
C MET A 435 11.06 -8.26 3.84
N MET A 436 9.92 -8.93 3.95
CA MET A 436 8.79 -8.49 4.76
C MET A 436 9.12 -8.50 6.25
N MET A 437 9.77 -9.56 6.75
CA MET A 437 10.22 -9.63 8.15
C MET A 437 11.24 -8.54 8.48
N ASP A 438 12.17 -8.26 7.58
CA ASP A 438 13.21 -7.23 7.76
C ASP A 438 12.62 -5.82 7.74
N ALA A 439 11.64 -5.56 6.86
CA ALA A 439 11.04 -4.24 6.67
C ALA A 439 10.00 -3.90 7.75
N TYR A 440 9.07 -4.82 8.03
CA TYR A 440 7.94 -4.56 8.91
C TYR A 440 8.15 -5.01 10.35
N GLN A 441 9.10 -5.93 10.55
CA GLN A 441 9.43 -6.49 11.86
C GLN A 441 8.17 -6.95 12.62
N PRO A 442 7.47 -8.00 12.13
CA PRO A 442 6.27 -8.54 12.79
C PRO A 442 6.53 -8.85 14.26
N GLU A 443 5.50 -8.76 15.09
CA GLU A 443 5.55 -8.96 16.54
C GLU A 443 4.56 -10.05 16.94
N GLY A 444 4.94 -10.96 17.84
CA GLY A 444 4.07 -12.06 18.25
C GLY A 444 3.93 -13.10 17.15
N VAL A 445 2.69 -13.42 16.75
CA VAL A 445 2.38 -14.38 15.69
C VAL A 445 1.64 -13.66 14.57
N THR A 446 2.23 -13.64 13.37
CA THR A 446 1.64 -12.96 12.21
C THR A 446 1.73 -13.84 10.97
N MET A 447 0.62 -14.04 10.27
CA MET A 447 0.61 -14.74 8.98
C MET A 447 1.25 -13.87 7.90
N LEU A 448 2.23 -14.40 7.18
CA LEU A 448 2.78 -13.74 6.00
C LEU A 448 2.15 -14.33 4.74
N ALA A 449 1.67 -13.47 3.86
CA ALA A 449 1.12 -13.85 2.56
C ALA A 449 1.62 -12.90 1.47
N VAL A 450 1.58 -13.35 0.22
CA VAL A 450 1.81 -12.50 -0.95
C VAL A 450 0.69 -12.64 -1.96
N ASP A 451 0.27 -11.53 -2.55
CA ASP A 451 -0.49 -11.55 -3.80
C ASP A 451 0.48 -11.94 -4.91
N SER A 452 0.37 -13.17 -5.38
CA SER A 452 1.36 -13.75 -6.29
C SER A 452 1.17 -13.34 -7.74
N ILE A 453 -0.02 -12.84 -8.09
CA ILE A 453 -0.42 -12.57 -9.47
C ILE A 453 -1.05 -11.19 -9.67
N PHE A 454 -0.99 -10.30 -8.67
CA PHE A 454 -1.48 -8.92 -8.72
C PHE A 454 -2.97 -8.86 -9.03
N MET A 455 -3.74 -9.70 -8.36
CA MET A 455 -5.18 -9.78 -8.60
C MET A 455 -6.02 -9.03 -7.56
N MET A 456 -5.41 -8.51 -6.48
CA MET A 456 -6.13 -7.71 -5.49
C MET A 456 -6.93 -6.54 -6.10
N PRO A 457 -6.42 -5.77 -7.09
CA PRO A 457 -7.22 -4.71 -7.72
C PRO A 457 -8.49 -5.25 -8.40
N GLN A 458 -8.37 -6.31 -9.19
CA GLN A 458 -9.47 -6.93 -9.91
C GLN A 458 -10.51 -7.52 -8.93
N LEU A 459 -10.06 -8.14 -7.85
CA LEU A 459 -10.93 -8.65 -6.79
C LEU A 459 -11.60 -7.54 -5.99
N GLY A 460 -10.95 -6.39 -5.86
CA GLY A 460 -11.50 -5.19 -5.23
C GLY A 460 -12.66 -4.54 -5.99
N VAL A 461 -12.58 -4.47 -7.31
CA VAL A 461 -13.75 -4.04 -8.11
C VAL A 461 -14.82 -5.13 -8.14
N LEU A 462 -14.43 -6.40 -8.24
CA LEU A 462 -15.37 -7.52 -8.18
C LEU A 462 -16.15 -7.57 -6.86
N SER A 463 -15.53 -7.22 -5.73
CA SER A 463 -16.21 -7.26 -4.44
C SER A 463 -17.38 -6.26 -4.33
N THR A 464 -17.43 -5.25 -5.20
CA THR A 464 -18.54 -4.29 -5.24
C THR A 464 -19.78 -4.78 -6.00
N VAL A 465 -19.59 -5.74 -6.92
CA VAL A 465 -20.66 -6.27 -7.78
C VAL A 465 -21.01 -7.72 -7.44
N HIS A 466 -20.02 -8.51 -6.98
CA HIS A 466 -20.18 -9.90 -6.60
C HIS A 466 -19.24 -10.28 -5.43
N PRO A 467 -19.56 -9.86 -4.18
CA PRO A 467 -18.71 -10.06 -3.00
C PRO A 467 -18.27 -11.52 -2.76
N GLU A 468 -19.16 -12.48 -2.98
CA GLU A 468 -18.88 -13.90 -2.76
C GLU A 468 -17.79 -14.45 -3.70
N ALA A 469 -17.89 -14.16 -5.00
CA ALA A 469 -16.89 -14.55 -5.99
C ALA A 469 -15.52 -13.93 -5.67
N ALA A 470 -15.49 -12.64 -5.29
CA ALA A 470 -14.26 -11.97 -4.89
C ALA A 470 -13.60 -12.65 -3.68
N ALA A 471 -14.36 -12.97 -2.63
CA ALA A 471 -13.84 -13.62 -1.44
C ALA A 471 -13.32 -15.05 -1.72
N GLN A 472 -14.07 -15.83 -2.51
CA GLN A 472 -13.66 -17.19 -2.87
C GLN A 472 -12.35 -17.21 -3.66
N VAL A 473 -12.21 -16.34 -4.66
CA VAL A 473 -10.98 -16.26 -5.47
C VAL A 473 -9.83 -15.66 -4.67
N PHE A 474 -10.08 -14.67 -3.81
CA PHE A 474 -9.07 -14.09 -2.93
C PHE A 474 -8.43 -15.16 -2.04
N ASP A 475 -9.25 -15.98 -1.39
CA ASP A 475 -8.77 -16.97 -0.42
C ASP A 475 -8.06 -18.14 -1.07
N ARG A 476 -8.50 -18.53 -2.27
CA ARG A 476 -8.11 -19.80 -2.86
C ARG A 476 -7.08 -19.67 -3.97
N ASP A 477 -7.07 -18.54 -4.68
CA ASP A 477 -6.26 -18.36 -5.89
C ASP A 477 -5.37 -17.10 -5.84
N CYS A 478 -5.72 -16.06 -5.06
CA CYS A 478 -4.91 -14.83 -4.93
C CYS A 478 -3.72 -14.98 -4.01
N LEU A 479 -3.97 -15.38 -2.76
CA LEU A 479 -2.97 -15.35 -1.70
C LEU A 479 -2.12 -16.62 -1.70
N ILE A 480 -0.82 -16.45 -1.87
CA ILE A 480 0.14 -17.49 -1.46
C ILE A 480 0.51 -17.24 0.00
N ARG A 481 0.02 -18.12 0.88
CA ARG A 481 0.42 -18.15 2.28
C ARG A 481 1.87 -18.60 2.39
N LEU A 482 2.72 -17.72 2.92
CA LEU A 482 4.13 -18.02 3.19
C LEU A 482 4.26 -18.84 4.47
N GLY A 483 3.40 -18.55 5.46
CA GLY A 483 3.30 -19.23 6.76
C GLY A 483 3.36 -18.24 7.92
N SER A 484 3.08 -18.71 9.13
CA SER A 484 3.18 -17.90 10.36
C SER A 484 4.63 -17.48 10.63
N CYS A 485 4.84 -16.20 10.91
CA CYS A 485 6.04 -15.65 11.52
C CYS A 485 5.83 -15.54 13.03
N VAL A 486 6.69 -16.19 13.82
CA VAL A 486 6.71 -16.12 15.29
C VAL A 486 7.91 -15.28 15.71
N ALA A 487 7.67 -14.08 16.21
CA ALA A 487 8.69 -13.08 16.48
C ALA A 487 8.53 -12.47 17.89
N PRO A 488 9.31 -12.95 18.88
CA PRO A 488 9.29 -12.39 20.22
C PRO A 488 9.76 -10.92 20.26
N VAL A 489 9.06 -10.10 21.05
CA VAL A 489 9.37 -8.69 21.25
C VAL A 489 10.29 -8.49 22.43
N GLY A 490 11.35 -7.71 22.22
CA GLY A 490 12.35 -7.39 23.22
C GLY A 490 13.78 -7.70 22.75
N GLN A 491 14.74 -7.49 23.65
CA GLN A 491 16.17 -7.66 23.40
C GLN A 491 16.74 -8.77 24.28
N GLY A 492 17.76 -9.45 23.76
CA GLY A 492 18.50 -10.52 24.42
C GLY A 492 19.96 -10.51 24.02
N LYS A 493 20.75 -11.43 24.58
CA LYS A 493 22.15 -11.62 24.15
C LYS A 493 22.23 -12.75 23.14
N GLU A 494 23.06 -12.57 22.14
CA GLU A 494 23.31 -13.56 21.08
C GLU A 494 23.55 -14.97 21.67
N GLY A 495 22.80 -15.95 21.18
CA GLY A 495 22.93 -17.35 21.59
C GLY A 495 22.21 -17.75 22.90
N GLU A 496 21.68 -16.80 23.69
CA GLU A 496 20.87 -17.11 24.87
C GLU A 496 19.47 -17.64 24.46
N PRO A 497 18.78 -18.43 25.30
CA PRO A 497 17.40 -18.86 25.03
C PRO A 497 16.46 -17.66 24.80
N CYS A 498 15.73 -17.68 23.70
CA CYS A 498 14.79 -16.63 23.28
C CYS A 498 13.34 -17.11 23.43
N LEU A 499 13.00 -18.25 22.82
CA LEU A 499 11.66 -18.79 22.78
C LEU A 499 11.73 -20.32 22.85
N THR A 500 10.86 -20.95 23.63
CA THR A 500 10.62 -22.40 23.55
C THR A 500 9.23 -22.63 22.99
N ILE A 501 9.12 -23.50 21.98
CA ILE A 501 7.84 -23.89 21.37
C ILE A 501 7.58 -25.35 21.75
N GLU A 502 6.46 -25.59 22.43
CA GLU A 502 5.99 -26.93 22.80
C GLU A 502 4.82 -27.32 21.89
N TYR A 503 4.93 -28.46 21.21
CA TYR A 503 3.92 -28.95 20.28
C TYR A 503 4.05 -30.46 20.06
N ASN A 504 2.94 -31.20 19.90
CA ASN A 504 2.95 -32.66 19.65
C ASN A 504 3.87 -33.46 20.61
N GLY A 505 3.97 -33.05 21.88
CA GLY A 505 4.86 -33.67 22.88
C GLY A 505 6.35 -33.39 22.68
N LYS A 506 6.73 -32.58 21.69
CA LYS A 506 8.09 -32.06 21.47
C LYS A 506 8.24 -30.69 22.14
N SER A 507 9.47 -30.37 22.50
CA SER A 507 9.86 -29.06 23.01
C SER A 507 11.14 -28.62 22.29
N GLU A 508 11.07 -27.50 21.59
CA GLU A 508 12.19 -26.94 20.85
C GLU A 508 12.51 -25.53 21.33
N THR A 509 13.75 -25.32 21.76
CA THR A 509 14.24 -24.00 22.17
C THR A 509 14.95 -23.32 21.01
N PHE A 510 14.66 -22.04 20.87
CA PHE A 510 15.23 -21.15 19.87
C PHE A 510 16.11 -20.11 20.55
N ARG A 511 17.26 -19.81 19.95
CA ARG A 511 18.28 -18.90 20.52
C ARG A 511 18.15 -17.49 19.94
N TYR A 512 18.44 -16.50 20.77
CA TYR A 512 18.41 -15.10 20.35
C TYR A 512 19.46 -14.86 19.26
N GLY A 513 19.05 -14.18 18.18
CA GLY A 513 19.87 -13.93 16.98
C GLY A 513 19.67 -14.95 15.85
N GLU A 514 18.97 -16.05 16.09
CA GLU A 514 18.74 -17.08 15.08
C GLU A 514 17.43 -16.86 14.30
N LEU A 515 17.38 -17.48 13.12
CA LEU A 515 16.16 -17.63 12.33
C LEU A 515 16.05 -19.10 11.97
N ARG A 516 14.88 -19.72 12.13
CA ARG A 516 14.67 -21.14 11.83
C ARG A 516 13.26 -21.40 11.32
N VAL A 517 13.12 -22.35 10.40
CA VAL A 517 11.84 -22.76 9.83
C VAL A 517 11.40 -24.09 10.43
N LEU A 518 10.16 -24.16 10.94
CA LEU A 518 9.48 -25.41 11.23
C LEU A 518 8.76 -25.89 9.96
N PRO A 519 8.97 -27.15 9.53
CA PRO A 519 8.44 -27.66 8.27
C PRO A 519 6.94 -27.96 8.40
N LEU A 520 6.11 -26.96 8.08
CA LEU A 520 4.65 -27.05 8.06
C LEU A 520 4.13 -26.53 6.72
N GLY A 521 3.51 -27.40 5.93
CA GLY A 521 3.08 -27.12 4.57
C GLY A 521 1.82 -26.25 4.48
N VAL A 522 1.43 -25.93 3.24
CA VAL A 522 0.21 -25.16 2.95
C VAL A 522 -1.03 -25.91 3.45
N GLY A 523 -1.84 -25.24 4.27
CA GLY A 523 -3.06 -25.81 4.85
C GLY A 523 -2.84 -26.68 6.09
N GLU A 524 -1.59 -26.92 6.49
CA GLU A 524 -1.27 -27.61 7.72
C GLU A 524 -1.26 -26.63 8.90
N THR A 525 -1.82 -27.06 10.04
CA THR A 525 -1.88 -26.28 11.28
C THR A 525 -1.26 -27.03 12.44
N LEU A 526 -0.72 -26.29 13.40
CA LEU A 526 -0.05 -26.82 14.57
C LEU A 526 -0.49 -26.09 15.84
N GLN A 527 -1.11 -26.81 16.78
CA GLN A 527 -1.34 -26.28 18.13
C GLN A 527 -0.02 -26.24 18.90
N ALA A 528 0.35 -25.08 19.42
CA ALA A 528 1.61 -24.89 20.10
C ALA A 528 1.48 -23.97 21.33
N THR A 529 2.32 -24.22 22.33
CA THR A 529 2.54 -23.29 23.44
C THR A 529 3.86 -22.57 23.23
N LEU A 530 3.79 -21.24 23.08
CA LEU A 530 4.93 -20.35 22.97
C LEU A 530 5.37 -19.91 24.37
N ARG A 531 6.61 -20.22 24.78
CA ARG A 531 7.19 -19.81 26.06
C ARG A 531 8.37 -18.86 25.84
N PRO A 532 8.16 -17.54 25.86
CA PRO A 532 9.26 -16.59 25.69
C PRO A 532 10.17 -16.54 26.92
N ALA A 533 11.42 -16.16 26.73
CA ALA A 533 12.31 -15.84 27.83
C ALA A 533 11.76 -14.68 28.68
N ARG A 534 12.24 -14.54 29.93
CA ARG A 534 11.69 -13.62 30.94
C ARG A 534 11.51 -12.16 30.47
N ASN A 535 12.38 -11.67 29.60
CA ASN A 535 12.35 -10.28 29.12
C ASN A 535 11.67 -10.10 27.75
N LEU A 536 11.17 -11.17 27.16
CA LEU A 536 10.58 -11.21 25.84
C LEU A 536 9.07 -11.44 25.91
N ASP A 537 8.34 -10.93 24.92
CA ASP A 537 6.88 -11.02 24.84
C ASP A 537 6.45 -11.63 23.51
N VAL A 538 5.38 -12.43 23.52
CA VAL A 538 4.76 -13.02 22.33
C VAL A 538 3.23 -12.79 22.30
N GLY A 539 2.72 -11.87 23.12
CA GLY A 539 1.33 -11.40 23.09
C GLY A 539 0.61 -11.38 24.43
N ALA A 540 1.07 -12.14 25.43
CA ALA A 540 0.45 -12.16 26.78
C ALA A 540 1.22 -11.37 27.84
N GLY A 541 2.29 -10.67 27.46
CA GLY A 541 3.21 -9.97 28.35
C GLY A 541 4.53 -10.72 28.55
N LYS A 542 5.53 -9.99 29.07
CA LYS A 542 6.90 -10.49 29.23
C LYS A 542 6.98 -11.82 30.01
N GLY A 543 7.63 -12.82 29.41
CA GLY A 543 7.87 -14.14 29.99
C GLY A 543 6.62 -15.00 30.18
N LYS A 544 5.44 -14.54 29.72
CA LYS A 544 4.19 -15.29 29.86
C LYS A 544 3.97 -16.19 28.65
N PRO A 545 3.57 -17.45 28.87
CA PRO A 545 3.28 -18.37 27.78
C PRO A 545 1.97 -18.00 27.06
N VAL A 546 1.89 -18.34 25.78
CA VAL A 546 0.68 -18.18 24.95
C VAL A 546 0.40 -19.48 24.21
N GLU A 547 -0.85 -19.93 24.22
CA GLU A 547 -1.33 -21.02 23.36
C GLU A 547 -1.83 -20.43 22.04
N VAL A 548 -1.35 -20.97 20.92
CA VAL A 548 -1.68 -20.47 19.58
C VAL A 548 -1.81 -21.62 18.60
N THR A 549 -2.58 -21.39 17.53
CA THR A 549 -2.55 -22.21 16.33
C THR A 549 -1.61 -21.58 15.32
N LEU A 550 -0.49 -22.25 15.04
CA LEU A 550 0.45 -21.86 13.99
C LEU A 550 -0.01 -22.47 12.66
N GLU A 551 0.07 -21.72 11.58
CA GLU A 551 -0.32 -22.19 10.26
C GLU A 551 0.90 -22.18 9.33
N GLY A 552 1.04 -23.27 8.57
CA GLY A 552 2.12 -23.46 7.62
C GLY A 552 1.92 -22.69 6.32
N GLY A 553 2.81 -22.90 5.37
CA GLY A 553 2.76 -22.23 4.09
C GLY A 553 3.87 -22.68 3.16
N VAL A 554 4.07 -21.97 2.06
CA VAL A 554 5.12 -22.31 1.08
C VAL A 554 6.53 -22.23 1.69
N VAL A 555 6.73 -21.38 2.69
CA VAL A 555 8.00 -21.30 3.44
C VAL A 555 7.95 -22.20 4.68
N GLY A 556 6.80 -22.27 5.35
CA GLY A 556 6.64 -22.94 6.64
C GLY A 556 6.47 -21.93 7.77
N VAL A 557 6.48 -22.41 9.02
CA VAL A 557 6.43 -21.50 10.18
C VAL A 557 7.83 -20.97 10.45
N VAL A 558 8.02 -19.67 10.30
CA VAL A 558 9.31 -19.01 10.52
C VAL A 558 9.37 -18.51 11.95
N VAL A 559 10.34 -18.98 12.72
CA VAL A 559 10.65 -18.45 14.04
C VAL A 559 11.79 -17.45 13.91
N ASP A 560 11.46 -16.17 14.10
CA ASP A 560 12.38 -15.04 13.99
C ASP A 560 12.80 -14.60 15.40
N ALA A 561 13.88 -15.20 15.90
CA ALA A 561 14.44 -14.91 17.21
C ALA A 561 15.48 -13.78 17.19
N ARG A 562 15.53 -12.97 16.12
CA ARG A 562 16.50 -11.86 15.95
C ARG A 562 16.19 -10.64 16.81
N GLY A 563 15.07 -10.67 17.54
CA GLY A 563 14.63 -9.62 18.44
C GLY A 563 13.84 -8.50 17.74
N ARG A 564 13.13 -7.71 18.56
CA ARG A 564 12.38 -6.53 18.13
C ARG A 564 12.65 -5.37 19.10
N PRO A 565 13.08 -4.19 18.61
CA PRO A 565 13.48 -3.91 17.23
C PRO A 565 14.71 -4.74 16.80
N LEU A 566 14.78 -5.11 15.52
CA LEU A 566 15.89 -5.84 14.91
C LEU A 566 17.17 -5.01 14.96
N GLN A 567 18.25 -5.59 15.50
CA GLN A 567 19.57 -4.98 15.54
C GLN A 567 20.55 -5.78 14.67
N LEU A 568 21.07 -5.14 13.63
CA LEU A 568 22.13 -5.72 12.83
C LEU A 568 23.50 -5.48 13.50
N PRO A 569 24.45 -6.43 13.39
CA PRO A 569 25.82 -6.20 13.83
C PRO A 569 26.44 -4.97 13.16
N GLN A 570 27.17 -4.16 13.94
CA GLN A 570 27.85 -2.96 13.43
C GLN A 570 29.09 -3.29 12.61
N ASP A 571 29.81 -4.36 13.00
CA ASP A 571 30.94 -4.87 12.24
C ASP A 571 30.47 -5.52 10.92
N ASP A 572 31.04 -5.09 9.81
CA ASP A 572 30.61 -5.50 8.46
C ASP A 572 30.83 -6.99 8.19
N ALA A 573 31.94 -7.56 8.67
CA ALA A 573 32.23 -8.98 8.49
C ALA A 573 31.22 -9.85 9.25
N THR A 574 30.95 -9.49 10.51
CA THR A 574 29.97 -10.16 11.36
C THR A 574 28.56 -10.03 10.80
N ARG A 575 28.19 -8.83 10.31
CA ARG A 575 26.87 -8.58 9.70
C ARG A 575 26.67 -9.43 8.45
N ARG A 576 27.65 -9.47 7.53
CA ARG A 576 27.58 -10.29 6.32
C ARG A 576 27.44 -11.77 6.66
N GLN A 577 28.22 -12.27 7.62
CA GLN A 577 28.11 -13.66 8.06
C GLN A 577 26.72 -13.99 8.61
N LYS A 578 26.11 -13.08 9.41
CA LYS A 578 24.75 -13.23 9.92
C LYS A 578 23.69 -13.21 8.82
N LEU A 579 23.83 -12.35 7.81
CA LEU A 579 22.92 -12.36 6.66
C LEU A 579 22.97 -13.70 5.91
N ILE A 580 24.17 -14.25 5.68
CA ILE A 580 24.34 -15.56 5.04
C ILE A 580 23.73 -16.68 5.89
N GLU A 581 23.88 -16.61 7.22
CA GLU A 581 23.27 -17.55 8.18
C GLU A 581 21.74 -17.54 8.07
N TRP A 582 21.10 -16.36 8.12
CA TRP A 582 19.65 -16.23 8.01
C TRP A 582 19.11 -16.64 6.64
N MET A 583 19.84 -16.32 5.56
CA MET A 583 19.52 -16.79 4.22
C MET A 583 19.55 -18.32 4.15
N SER A 584 20.60 -18.94 4.69
CA SER A 584 20.76 -20.39 4.72
C SER A 584 19.65 -21.07 5.53
N ALA A 585 19.23 -20.48 6.65
CA ALA A 585 18.15 -20.99 7.47
C ALA A 585 16.78 -21.05 6.77
N LEU A 586 16.58 -20.18 5.77
CA LEU A 586 15.41 -20.16 4.89
C LEU A 586 15.61 -20.99 3.61
N GLY A 587 16.71 -21.73 3.51
CA GLY A 587 17.06 -22.51 2.33
C GLY A 587 17.37 -21.67 1.10
N LEU A 588 17.83 -20.42 1.26
CA LEU A 588 18.26 -19.56 0.16
C LEU A 588 19.72 -19.87 -0.23
N PRO A 589 20.10 -19.70 -1.52
CA PRO A 589 21.48 -19.92 -1.94
C PRO A 589 22.42 -18.90 -1.27
N LYS A 590 23.66 -19.33 -1.03
CA LYS A 590 24.71 -18.44 -0.54
C LYS A 590 25.16 -17.52 -1.70
N PRO A 591 25.47 -16.25 -1.40
CA PRO A 591 25.92 -15.28 -2.40
C PRO A 591 27.25 -15.68 -3.03
#